data_AF-A0A818C1F7-F1
#
_entry.id   AF-A0A818C1F7-F1
#
_cell.length_a   1.000
_cell.length_b   1.000
_cell.length_c   1.000
_cell.angle_alpha   90.00
_cell.angle_beta   90.00
_cell.angle_gamma   90.00
#
_symmetry.space_group_name_H-M   'P 1'
#
loop_
_entity.id
_entity.type
_entity.pdbx_description
1 polymer ?
#
loop_
_entity_poly.entity_id
_entity_poly.type
_entity_poly.pdbx_seq_one_letter_code
_entity_poly.pdbx_strand_id
1 'polypeptide(L)'
;MHRSQCIELHSYKEMIEKAIEIGSQQHCPHCQLKGLKDDGCTHMVCERCGLNWCYLCGMKEEECLVDDQAEPSLSAHNQNWETHEGRCPMSLVSIHELDERWPQNDRDCLEYFHRYRTLCQLYNVFKIIGEDKFDELNDTFGIIDGSGYRIEEIRDYENRILINYSPNDNN
;
A
#
# COMPACT_ATOMS: atom_id res chain seq x y z
N MET A 1 -35.63 -7.05 -12.54
CA MET A 1 -34.40 -6.27 -12.78
C MET A 1 -33.79 -5.66 -11.51
N HIS A 2 -34.56 -5.20 -10.51
CA HIS A 2 -33.99 -4.61 -9.28
C HIS A 2 -33.02 -5.51 -8.47
N ARG A 3 -33.29 -6.81 -8.39
CA ARG A 3 -32.47 -7.72 -7.56
C ARG A 3 -31.04 -7.89 -8.08
N SER A 4 -30.82 -7.81 -9.40
CA SER A 4 -29.51 -7.98 -10.02
C SER A 4 -28.61 -6.76 -9.81
N GLN A 5 -29.16 -5.55 -9.89
CA GLN A 5 -28.42 -4.30 -9.67
C GLN A 5 -27.97 -4.15 -8.21
N CYS A 6 -28.79 -4.59 -7.24
CA CYS A 6 -28.41 -4.61 -5.83
C CYS A 6 -27.26 -5.59 -5.52
N ILE A 7 -27.20 -6.73 -6.21
CA ILE A 7 -26.13 -7.73 -6.00
C ILE A 7 -24.79 -7.21 -6.53
N GLU A 8 -24.82 -6.60 -7.72
CA GLU A 8 -23.63 -6.04 -8.35
C GLU A 8 -23.02 -4.89 -7.52
N LEU A 9 -23.84 -3.92 -7.12
CA LEU A 9 -23.38 -2.81 -6.27
C LEU A 9 -22.83 -3.30 -4.93
N HIS A 10 -23.40 -4.37 -4.36
CA HIS A 10 -22.86 -4.96 -3.14
C HIS A 10 -21.47 -5.56 -3.35
N SER A 11 -21.25 -6.28 -4.45
CA SER A 11 -19.94 -6.86 -4.76
C SER A 11 -18.85 -5.80 -4.95
N TYR A 12 -19.17 -4.67 -5.59
CA TYR A 12 -18.22 -3.56 -5.73
C TYR A 12 -17.98 -2.83 -4.40
N LYS A 13 -19.00 -2.71 -3.55
CA LYS A 13 -18.82 -2.21 -2.18
C LYS A 13 -17.81 -3.06 -1.41
N GLU A 14 -17.93 -4.39 -1.46
CA GLU A 14 -16.98 -5.30 -0.80
C GLU A 14 -15.55 -5.13 -1.34
N MET A 15 -15.37 -4.87 -2.64
CA MET A 15 -14.06 -4.57 -3.22
C MET A 15 -13.44 -3.30 -2.64
N ILE A 16 -14.23 -2.23 -2.47
CA ILE A 16 -13.78 -0.97 -1.86
C ILE A 16 -13.40 -1.19 -0.39
N GLU A 17 -14.25 -1.88 0.38
CA GLU A 17 -13.96 -2.17 1.80
C GLU A 17 -12.67 -2.99 1.95
N LYS A 18 -12.48 -3.99 1.09
CA LYS A 18 -11.27 -4.80 1.05
C LYS A 18 -10.03 -3.99 0.65
N ALA A 19 -10.16 -3.05 -0.30
CA ALA A 19 -9.08 -2.15 -0.68
C ALA A 19 -8.61 -1.26 0.49
N ILE A 20 -9.56 -0.74 1.28
CA ILE A 20 -9.26 0.06 2.49
C ILE A 20 -8.58 -0.81 3.56
N GLU A 21 -9.09 -2.02 3.79
CA GLU A 21 -8.49 -2.95 4.74
C GLU A 21 -7.06 -3.35 4.32
N ILE A 22 -6.83 -3.63 3.03
CA ILE A 22 -5.50 -4.03 2.53
C ILE A 22 -4.53 -2.84 2.57
N GLY A 23 -4.96 -1.64 2.21
CA GLY A 23 -4.10 -0.47 2.15
C GLY A 23 -3.66 0.07 3.52
N SER A 24 -4.52 -0.07 4.53
CA SER A 24 -4.28 0.44 5.89
C SER A 24 -3.30 -0.39 6.72
N GLN A 25 -2.86 -1.54 6.21
CA GLN A 25 -1.94 -2.43 6.91
C GLN A 25 -1.06 -3.19 5.92
N GLN A 26 -0.04 -3.89 6.42
CA GLN A 26 0.64 -4.92 5.65
C GLN A 26 0.35 -6.28 6.24
N HIS A 27 0.47 -7.33 5.44
CA HIS A 27 0.37 -8.69 5.91
C HIS A 27 1.71 -9.39 5.71
N CYS A 28 2.06 -10.27 6.64
CA CYS A 28 3.20 -11.15 6.45
C CYS A 28 3.01 -11.93 5.14
N PRO A 29 3.96 -11.87 4.18
CA PRO A 29 3.81 -12.49 2.87
C PRO A 29 3.76 -14.03 2.93
N HIS A 30 4.12 -14.63 4.07
CA HIS A 30 4.04 -16.07 4.28
C HIS A 30 2.75 -16.51 4.97
N CYS A 31 2.46 -16.00 6.16
CA CYS A 31 1.36 -16.51 6.99
C CYS A 31 0.14 -15.58 7.09
N GLN A 32 0.18 -14.42 6.41
CA GLN A 32 -0.88 -13.42 6.35
C GLN A 32 -1.29 -12.83 7.72
N LEU A 33 -0.45 -12.97 8.75
CA LEU A 33 -0.63 -12.22 9.99
C LEU A 33 -0.51 -10.71 9.69
N LYS A 34 -1.46 -9.92 10.22
CA LYS A 34 -1.44 -8.46 10.15
C LYS A 34 -0.15 -7.93 10.78
N GLY A 35 0.66 -7.24 9.99
CA GLY A 35 1.84 -6.51 10.43
C GLY A 35 1.43 -5.14 10.92
N LEU A 36 1.45 -4.96 12.24
CA LEU A 36 1.34 -3.64 12.86
C LEU A 36 2.75 -3.11 13.08
N LYS A 37 2.95 -1.84 12.74
CA LYS A 37 4.21 -1.16 12.89
C LYS A 37 4.00 0.12 13.69
N ASP A 38 4.97 0.50 14.51
CA ASP A 38 4.93 1.67 15.39
C ASP A 38 6.18 2.58 15.26
N ASP A 39 7.15 2.20 14.42
CA ASP A 39 8.35 2.99 14.09
C ASP A 39 8.53 3.19 12.56
N GLY A 40 9.56 3.94 12.16
CA GLY A 40 9.86 4.22 10.76
C GLY A 40 10.67 3.14 10.02
N CYS A 41 11.19 2.10 10.68
CA CYS A 41 12.17 1.16 10.10
C CYS A 41 11.54 0.13 9.16
N THR A 42 11.88 0.00 7.89
CA THR A 42 11.13 -0.91 7.00
C THR A 42 11.30 -2.41 7.27
N HIS A 43 12.15 -2.83 8.23
CA HIS A 43 12.36 -4.24 8.56
C HIS A 43 11.28 -4.79 9.49
N MET A 44 10.84 -6.02 9.23
CA MET A 44 9.86 -6.73 10.06
C MET A 44 10.28 -8.17 10.29
N VAL A 45 9.96 -8.68 11.49
CA VAL A 45 9.99 -10.10 11.82
C VAL A 45 8.57 -10.52 12.19
N CYS A 46 8.02 -11.52 11.51
CA CYS A 46 6.67 -11.99 11.82
C CYS A 46 6.63 -12.75 13.16
N GLU A 47 5.83 -12.29 14.11
CA GLU A 47 5.71 -12.94 15.43
C GLU A 47 5.13 -14.37 15.39
N ARG A 48 4.41 -14.72 14.32
CA ARG A 48 3.82 -16.06 14.16
C ARG A 48 4.77 -17.06 13.52
N CYS A 49 5.43 -16.68 12.42
CA CYS A 49 6.23 -17.61 11.61
C CYS A 49 7.73 -17.31 11.60
N GLY A 50 8.18 -16.23 12.25
CA GLY A 50 9.58 -15.84 12.33
C GLY A 50 10.20 -15.29 11.04
N LEU A 51 9.40 -15.13 9.97
CA LEU A 51 9.88 -14.64 8.69
C LEU A 51 10.36 -13.19 8.78
N ASN A 52 11.54 -12.89 8.23
CA ASN A 52 12.01 -11.55 7.93
C ASN A 52 11.42 -11.04 6.60
N TRP A 53 10.90 -9.82 6.58
CA TRP A 53 10.31 -9.22 5.38
C TRP A 53 10.36 -7.69 5.44
N CYS A 54 10.28 -7.05 4.28
CA CYS A 54 10.25 -5.59 4.17
C CYS A 54 8.80 -5.08 4.25
N TYR A 55 8.50 -4.22 5.22
CA TYR A 55 7.18 -3.62 5.40
C TYR A 55 6.76 -2.75 4.22
N LEU A 56 7.72 -2.09 3.55
CA LEU A 56 7.39 -1.22 2.43
C LEU A 56 6.87 -2.06 1.25
N CYS A 57 7.73 -2.90 0.64
CA CYS A 57 7.36 -3.72 -0.53
C CYS A 57 6.52 -4.97 -0.20
N GLY A 58 6.45 -5.39 1.06
CA GLY A 58 5.74 -6.60 1.46
C GLY A 58 6.41 -7.89 1.01
N MET A 59 7.66 -7.85 0.54
CA MET A 59 8.41 -9.03 0.07
C MET A 59 9.15 -9.71 1.22
N LYS A 60 9.34 -11.03 1.10
CA LYS A 60 10.25 -11.77 1.99
C LYS A 60 11.68 -11.24 1.81
N GLU A 61 12.50 -11.36 2.84
CA GLU A 61 13.92 -10.98 2.76
C GLU A 61 14.65 -11.65 1.58
N GLU A 62 14.36 -12.92 1.31
CA GLU A 62 14.92 -13.70 0.19
C GLU A 62 14.42 -13.28 -1.20
N GLU A 63 13.32 -12.53 -1.27
CA GLU A 63 12.70 -12.05 -2.53
C GLU A 63 13.03 -10.57 -2.79
N CYS A 64 13.62 -9.88 -1.82
CA CYS A 64 13.97 -8.48 -1.93
C CYS A 64 15.14 -8.29 -2.92
N LEU A 65 15.05 -7.27 -3.77
CA LEU A 65 16.12 -6.94 -4.70
C LEU A 65 17.38 -6.50 -3.95
N VAL A 66 18.52 -7.11 -4.29
CA VAL A 66 19.87 -6.82 -3.76
C VAL A 66 20.87 -6.73 -4.92
N ASP A 67 22.13 -6.39 -4.64
CA ASP A 67 23.20 -6.49 -5.64
C ASP A 67 23.55 -7.96 -5.91
N ASP A 68 23.95 -8.30 -7.15
CA ASP A 68 24.21 -9.69 -7.60
C ASP A 68 25.22 -10.45 -6.74
N GLN A 69 26.14 -9.75 -6.06
CA GLN A 69 27.18 -10.34 -5.21
C GLN A 69 26.89 -10.23 -3.71
N ALA A 70 25.75 -9.64 -3.32
CA ALA A 70 25.37 -9.47 -1.92
C ALA A 70 24.60 -10.69 -1.41
N GLU A 71 24.84 -11.05 -0.14
CA GLU A 71 23.99 -12.01 0.56
C GLU A 71 22.60 -11.40 0.78
N PRO A 72 21.50 -12.12 0.48
CA PRO A 72 20.14 -11.63 0.69
C PRO A 72 19.92 -11.21 2.14
N SER A 73 19.62 -9.93 2.34
CA SER A 73 19.25 -9.39 3.63
C SER A 73 18.44 -8.11 3.43
N LEU A 74 17.59 -7.78 4.40
CA LEU A 74 16.86 -6.50 4.36
C LEU A 74 17.81 -5.30 4.39
N SER A 75 18.99 -5.45 5.01
CA SER A 75 20.02 -4.41 5.00
C SER A 75 20.63 -4.23 3.60
N ALA A 76 20.93 -5.31 2.88
CA ALA A 76 21.39 -5.23 1.49
C ALA A 76 20.32 -4.64 0.56
N HIS A 77 19.05 -4.98 0.80
CA HIS A 77 17.92 -4.44 0.04
C HIS A 77 17.79 -2.91 0.16
N ASN A 78 18.19 -2.32 1.29
CA ASN A 78 18.09 -0.88 1.48
C ASN A 78 19.26 -0.07 0.95
N GLN A 79 20.33 -0.72 0.48
CA GLN A 79 21.50 -0.01 -0.02
C GLN A 79 21.22 0.63 -1.37
N ASN A 80 21.61 1.90 -1.51
CA ASN A 80 21.48 2.69 -2.74
C ASN A 80 20.03 2.71 -3.28
N TRP A 81 19.04 2.65 -2.38
CA TRP A 81 17.62 2.57 -2.75
C TRP A 81 17.15 3.77 -3.57
N GLU A 82 17.78 4.93 -3.35
CA GLU A 82 17.54 6.18 -4.05
C GLU A 82 17.91 6.14 -5.55
N THR A 83 18.77 5.19 -5.94
CA THR A 83 19.27 5.05 -7.32
C THR A 83 18.88 3.72 -7.98
N HIS A 84 18.22 2.81 -7.24
CA HIS A 84 17.89 1.48 -7.72
C HIS A 84 16.39 1.23 -7.61
N GLU A 85 15.75 1.12 -8.77
CA GLU A 85 14.34 0.75 -8.86
C GLU A 85 14.08 -0.60 -8.20
N GLY A 86 13.02 -0.70 -7.40
CA GLY A 86 12.66 -1.91 -6.67
C GLY A 86 13.35 -2.09 -5.32
N ARG A 87 14.28 -1.20 -4.93
CA ARG A 87 14.82 -1.15 -3.55
C ARG A 87 14.01 -0.20 -2.66
N CYS A 88 13.95 -0.51 -1.38
CA CYS A 88 13.23 0.29 -0.39
C CYS A 88 14.20 1.01 0.54
N PRO A 89 13.87 2.19 1.07
CA PRO A 89 14.64 2.82 2.15
C PRO A 89 14.66 1.95 3.42
N MET A 90 15.70 2.12 4.23
CA MET A 90 15.77 1.50 5.57
C MET A 90 14.80 2.16 6.55
N SER A 91 14.59 3.47 6.44
CA SER A 91 13.62 4.23 7.24
C SER A 91 12.68 5.02 6.32
N LEU A 92 11.39 5.03 6.65
CA LEU A 92 10.40 5.83 5.91
C LEU A 92 10.75 7.32 5.92
N VAL A 93 11.42 7.83 6.95
CA VAL A 93 11.81 9.26 7.03
C VAL A 93 12.78 9.64 5.91
N SER A 94 13.64 8.71 5.48
CA SER A 94 14.63 8.96 4.41
C SER A 94 13.98 9.28 3.06
N ILE A 95 12.70 8.95 2.87
CA ILE A 95 11.97 9.30 1.64
C ILE A 95 11.87 10.82 1.48
N HIS A 96 11.84 11.58 2.58
CA HIS A 96 11.80 13.05 2.55
C HIS A 96 13.00 13.66 1.82
N GLU A 97 14.15 12.98 1.82
CA GLU A 97 15.37 13.46 1.15
C GLU A 97 15.22 13.48 -0.38
N LEU A 98 14.32 12.65 -0.93
CA LEU A 98 14.00 12.62 -2.36
C LEU A 98 12.71 13.38 -2.68
N ASP A 99 11.78 13.44 -1.72
CA ASP A 99 10.49 14.10 -1.90
C ASP A 99 10.04 14.83 -0.62
N GLU A 100 10.13 16.16 -0.64
CA GLU A 100 9.77 17.00 0.49
C GLU A 100 8.29 16.90 0.92
N ARG A 101 7.42 16.32 0.07
CA ARG A 101 6.01 16.04 0.42
C ARG A 101 5.88 14.91 1.44
N TRP A 102 6.87 14.02 1.53
CA TRP A 102 6.89 12.94 2.51
C TRP A 102 7.17 13.52 3.92
N PRO A 103 6.53 13.04 5.00
CA PRO A 103 6.80 13.58 6.33
C PRO A 103 8.23 13.31 6.83
N GLN A 104 8.65 14.01 7.90
CA GLN A 104 10.00 13.86 8.49
C GLN A 104 10.03 13.11 9.83
N ASN A 105 8.88 12.62 10.32
CA ASN A 105 8.82 11.86 11.57
C ASN A 105 8.15 10.51 11.33
N ASP A 106 8.61 9.49 12.06
CA ASP A 106 8.21 8.09 11.88
C ASP A 106 6.69 7.88 11.85
N ARG A 107 5.98 8.50 12.79
CA ARG A 107 4.53 8.37 12.91
C ARG A 107 3.83 8.90 11.67
N ASP A 108 4.10 10.15 11.29
CA ASP A 108 3.46 10.77 10.14
C ASP A 108 3.87 10.06 8.84
N CYS A 109 5.13 9.60 8.73
CA CYS A 109 5.58 8.79 7.59
C CYS A 109 4.78 7.50 7.45
N LEU A 110 4.52 6.81 8.56
CA LEU A 110 3.76 5.56 8.56
C LEU A 110 2.29 5.81 8.21
N GLU A 111 1.66 6.82 8.82
CA GLU A 111 0.29 7.24 8.48
C GLU A 111 0.18 7.62 6.99
N TYR A 112 1.17 8.37 6.48
CA TYR A 112 1.25 8.76 5.08
C TYR A 112 1.43 7.56 4.14
N PHE A 113 2.28 6.60 4.51
CA PHE A 113 2.48 5.35 3.76
C PHE A 113 1.20 4.53 3.66
N HIS A 114 0.47 4.35 4.76
CA HIS A 114 -0.80 3.63 4.75
C HIS A 114 -1.87 4.36 3.93
N ARG A 115 -1.92 5.70 4.01
CA ARG A 115 -2.81 6.50 3.17
C ARG A 115 -2.47 6.31 1.69
N TYR A 116 -1.19 6.41 1.31
CA TYR A 116 -0.72 6.22 -0.06
C TYR A 116 -1.08 4.83 -0.59
N ARG A 117 -0.82 3.77 0.20
CA ARG A 117 -1.16 2.41 -0.20
C ARG A 117 -2.66 2.20 -0.35
N THR A 118 -3.47 2.79 0.53
CA THR A 118 -4.92 2.72 0.42
C THR A 118 -5.43 3.42 -0.82
N LEU A 119 -4.89 4.61 -1.15
CA LEU A 119 -5.22 5.30 -2.40
C LEU A 119 -4.86 4.46 -3.62
N CYS A 120 -3.71 3.77 -3.61
CA CYS A 120 -3.34 2.84 -4.68
C CYS A 120 -4.36 1.70 -4.86
N GLN A 121 -4.76 1.05 -3.77
CA GLN A 121 -5.74 -0.05 -3.80
C GLN A 121 -7.11 0.45 -4.27
N LEU A 122 -7.56 1.60 -3.77
CA LEU A 122 -8.80 2.24 -4.20
C LEU A 122 -8.76 2.62 -5.68
N TYR A 123 -7.63 3.13 -6.17
CA TYR A 123 -7.45 3.47 -7.58
C TYR A 123 -7.50 2.24 -8.49
N ASN A 124 -6.94 1.11 -8.04
CA ASN A 124 -7.06 -0.15 -8.78
C ASN A 124 -8.51 -0.64 -8.84
N VAL A 125 -9.28 -0.53 -7.76
CA VAL A 125 -10.72 -0.82 -7.77
C VAL A 125 -11.47 0.14 -8.69
N PHE A 126 -11.17 1.45 -8.63
CA PHE A 126 -11.74 2.46 -9.52
C PHE A 126 -11.52 2.11 -11.00
N LYS A 127 -10.31 1.68 -11.39
CA LYS A 127 -10.02 1.24 -12.76
C LYS A 127 -10.81 0.00 -13.18
N ILE A 128 -11.11 -0.92 -12.26
CA ILE A 128 -11.87 -2.14 -12.55
C ILE A 128 -13.35 -1.83 -12.75
N ILE A 129 -13.95 -1.02 -11.87
CA ILE A 129 -15.40 -0.81 -11.86
C ILE A 129 -15.84 0.37 -12.74
N GLY A 130 -14.94 1.31 -13.03
CA GLY A 130 -15.19 2.50 -13.83
C GLY A 130 -15.80 3.66 -13.03
N GLU A 131 -15.64 4.88 -13.55
CA GLU A 131 -16.02 6.13 -12.88
C GLU A 131 -17.51 6.18 -12.52
N ASP A 132 -18.40 5.93 -13.48
CA ASP A 132 -19.85 5.99 -13.28
C ASP A 132 -20.32 5.09 -12.12
N LYS A 133 -19.77 3.88 -12.02
CA LYS A 133 -20.12 2.93 -10.94
C LYS A 133 -19.48 3.30 -9.61
N PHE A 134 -18.27 3.82 -9.63
CA PHE A 134 -17.59 4.28 -8.43
C PHE A 134 -18.36 5.45 -7.79
N ASP A 135 -18.87 6.37 -8.62
CA ASP A 135 -19.68 7.50 -8.18
C ASP A 135 -21.06 7.04 -7.68
N GLU A 136 -21.74 6.16 -8.41
CA GLU A 136 -23.02 5.55 -7.97
C GLU A 136 -22.88 4.88 -6.59
N LEU A 137 -21.78 4.18 -6.34
CA LEU A 137 -21.49 3.54 -5.05
C LEU A 137 -21.27 4.54 -3.93
N ASN A 138 -20.49 5.60 -4.18
CA ASN A 138 -20.27 6.61 -3.16
C ASN A 138 -21.54 7.41 -2.87
N ASP A 139 -22.33 7.78 -3.88
CA ASP A 139 -23.60 8.48 -3.68
C ASP A 139 -24.61 7.61 -2.90
N THR A 140 -24.60 6.29 -3.16
CA THR A 140 -25.55 5.36 -2.51
C THR A 140 -25.14 5.02 -1.07
N PHE A 141 -23.85 4.80 -0.82
CA PHE A 141 -23.37 4.25 0.45
C PHE A 141 -22.50 5.20 1.28
N GLY A 142 -22.03 6.30 0.70
CA GLY A 142 -21.06 7.21 1.33
C GLY A 142 -19.74 6.53 1.69
N ILE A 143 -19.37 5.46 0.99
CA ILE A 143 -18.29 4.56 1.43
C ILE A 143 -16.92 5.24 1.38
N ILE A 144 -16.66 6.13 0.42
CA ILE A 144 -15.37 6.83 0.32
C ILE A 144 -15.32 7.96 1.33
N ASP A 145 -16.34 8.83 1.32
CA ASP A 145 -16.41 9.99 2.23
C ASP A 145 -16.44 9.57 3.71
N GLY A 146 -17.13 8.47 4.02
CA GLY A 146 -17.17 7.89 5.36
C GLY A 146 -15.87 7.24 5.82
N SER A 147 -14.93 6.98 4.89
CA SER A 147 -13.66 6.29 5.17
C SER A 147 -12.46 7.23 5.32
N GLY A 148 -12.67 8.55 5.26
CA GLY A 148 -11.60 9.55 5.39
C GLY A 148 -10.73 9.74 4.14
N TYR A 149 -11.23 9.29 3.00
CA TYR A 149 -10.62 9.50 1.68
C TYR A 149 -11.54 10.38 0.84
N ARG A 150 -10.96 11.10 -0.13
CA ARG A 150 -11.73 11.86 -1.11
C ARG A 150 -11.64 11.20 -2.47
N ILE A 151 -12.74 11.22 -3.22
CA ILE A 151 -12.78 10.70 -4.59
C ILE A 151 -11.70 11.37 -5.46
N GLU A 152 -11.50 12.68 -5.32
CA GLU A 152 -10.49 13.39 -6.11
C GLU A 152 -9.07 12.87 -5.86
N GLU A 153 -8.75 12.44 -4.64
CA GLU A 153 -7.43 11.88 -4.31
C GLU A 153 -7.21 10.51 -4.96
N ILE A 154 -8.29 9.73 -5.13
CA ILE A 154 -8.25 8.42 -5.78
C ILE A 154 -8.07 8.62 -7.29
N ARG A 155 -8.82 9.54 -7.90
CA ARG A 155 -8.74 9.86 -9.34
C ARG A 155 -7.38 10.44 -9.73
N ASP A 156 -6.79 11.25 -8.85
CA ASP A 156 -5.49 11.90 -9.06
C ASP A 156 -4.30 11.04 -8.63
N TYR A 157 -4.51 9.77 -8.28
CA TYR A 157 -3.47 8.92 -7.70
C TYR A 157 -2.20 8.81 -8.58
N GLU A 158 -2.33 8.70 -9.89
CA GLU A 158 -1.18 8.57 -10.81
C GLU A 158 -0.27 9.82 -10.80
N ASN A 159 -0.82 11.01 -10.54
CA ASN A 159 -0.03 12.23 -10.41
C ASN A 159 0.64 12.35 -9.03
N ARG A 160 0.35 11.42 -8.12
CA ARG A 160 0.86 11.36 -6.75
C ARG A 160 1.84 10.20 -6.54
N ILE A 161 2.37 9.58 -7.61
CA ILE A 161 3.40 8.54 -7.47
C ILE A 161 4.68 9.19 -6.91
N LEU A 162 5.03 8.86 -5.67
CA LEU A 162 6.15 9.48 -4.92
C LEU A 162 7.45 8.66 -5.01
N ILE A 163 7.30 7.36 -5.27
CA ILE A 163 8.36 6.36 -5.31
C ILE A 163 7.93 5.36 -6.37
N ASN A 164 8.85 4.74 -7.12
CA ASN A 164 8.55 3.57 -7.97
C ASN A 164 8.20 2.36 -7.09
N TYR A 165 7.16 2.53 -6.28
CA TYR A 165 6.53 1.53 -5.47
C TYR A 165 5.50 0.85 -6.36
N SER A 166 5.87 -0.31 -6.89
CA SER A 166 4.90 -1.25 -7.43
C SER A 166 4.44 -2.12 -6.26
N PRO A 167 3.23 -1.92 -5.69
CA PRO A 167 2.70 -2.91 -4.77
C PRO A 167 2.70 -4.26 -5.50
N ASN A 168 3.16 -5.31 -4.84
CA ASN A 168 3.08 -6.65 -5.41
C ASN A 168 1.64 -6.91 -5.87
N ASP A 169 1.44 -7.05 -7.18
CA ASP A 169 0.22 -7.54 -7.82
C ASP A 169 0.08 -9.06 -7.57
N ASN A 170 0.21 -9.50 -6.31
CA ASN A 170 -0.01 -10.89 -5.93
C ASN A 170 -1.41 -10.99 -5.34
N ASN A 171 -2.38 -11.10 -6.25
CA ASN A 171 -3.73 -11.60 -5.99
C ASN A 171 -3.78 -13.10 -6.34
#